data_AF-A0A382MJW0-F1
#
_entry.id   AF-A0A382MJW0-F1
#
_cell.length_a   1.000
_cell.length_b   1.000
_cell.length_c   1.000
_cell.angle_alpha   90.00
_cell.angle_beta   90.00
_cell.angle_gamma   90.00
#
_symmetry.space_group_name_H-M   'P 1'
#
loop_
_entity.id
_entity.type
_entity.pdbx_description
1 polymer ?
#
loop_
_entity_poly.entity_id
_entity_poly.type
_entity_poly.pdbx_seq_one_letter_code
_entity_poly.pdbx_strand_id
1 'polypeptide(L)'
;MIKRLTYFISLLILPSITLAQHSLSFDGLGVNDYVSISHNSMLNISGADSSGTIMAYVKLNSTTDDRFQRIISKKENWSDGAGYELELNPSQNFITFLAGNDNYARGSFTSSSDWIQIAVTFNGNVANVYVNGVDVTIDGAIDAVTESTVPLYIGNVSGSIGGGATFNGNIDEVAIWNDDLTAMEVAALYNSGSPISASTNYLYYTSSSNLAGYWQMNEGTGTYITDGSGNGNSGTIYGANWSTDTPGGTSSYSTIASARTQGIGTSVTVRGIVTTPNYTSSSGIACAMQDGTGGMYIYSSGISNFLAVGDSLQVSGTLEEWYGKLQMIPGSAADITVISSNNQLPNFQVVTVANFVANGEDYESELIRINGVS
;
A
#
# COMPACT_ATOMS: atom_id res chain seq x y z
N MET A 1 -15.55 4.86 58.11
CA MET A 1 -16.48 4.42 57.04
C MET A 1 -15.94 4.98 55.73
N ILE A 2 -15.09 4.22 55.03
CA ILE A 2 -14.48 4.64 53.76
C ILE A 2 -15.39 4.15 52.64
N LYS A 3 -16.06 5.07 51.94
CA LYS A 3 -16.88 4.75 50.76
C LYS A 3 -15.93 4.48 49.59
N ARG A 4 -15.87 3.24 49.12
CA ARG A 4 -15.24 2.88 47.84
C ARG A 4 -16.07 3.49 46.70
N LEU A 5 -15.44 4.33 45.90
CA LEU A 5 -15.99 4.87 44.67
C LEU A 5 -15.67 3.86 43.56
N THR A 6 -16.67 3.10 43.13
CA THR A 6 -16.54 2.16 42.00
C THR A 6 -16.74 2.94 40.71
N TYR A 7 -15.69 3.13 39.92
CA TYR A 7 -15.81 3.63 38.55
C TYR A 7 -16.21 2.46 37.64
N PHE A 8 -17.41 2.52 37.05
CA PHE A 8 -17.75 1.69 35.90
C PHE A 8 -17.12 2.31 34.67
N ILE A 9 -16.05 1.70 34.15
CA ILE A 9 -15.57 1.96 32.80
C ILE A 9 -16.48 1.14 31.87
N SER A 10 -17.44 1.78 31.22
CA SER A 10 -18.14 1.14 30.10
C SER A 10 -17.19 1.16 28.91
N LEU A 11 -16.55 0.04 28.62
CA LEU A 11 -15.84 -0.16 27.37
C LEU A 11 -16.89 -0.28 26.26
N LEU A 12 -17.14 0.81 25.55
CA LEU A 12 -17.94 0.78 24.33
C LEU A 12 -17.07 0.13 23.24
N ILE A 13 -17.17 -1.18 23.10
CA ILE A 13 -16.64 -1.87 21.92
C ILE A 13 -17.58 -1.49 20.78
N LEU A 14 -17.23 -0.43 20.04
CA LEU A 14 -17.82 -0.20 18.73
C LEU A 14 -17.45 -1.44 17.89
N PRO A 15 -18.42 -2.17 17.30
CA PRO A 15 -18.07 -3.15 16.29
C PRO A 15 -17.23 -2.41 15.25
N SER A 16 -16.08 -2.97 14.90
CA SER A 16 -15.29 -2.51 13.76
C SER A 16 -16.19 -2.60 12.53
N ILE A 17 -16.80 -1.48 12.16
CA ILE A 17 -17.48 -1.33 10.89
C ILE A 17 -16.33 -1.38 9.87
N THR A 18 -16.10 -2.56 9.30
CA THR A 18 -15.41 -2.64 8.02
C THR A 18 -16.26 -1.85 7.04
N LEU A 19 -15.85 -0.62 6.75
CA LEU A 19 -16.37 0.12 5.60
C LEU A 19 -16.21 -0.80 4.39
N ALA A 20 -17.29 -1.00 3.64
CA ALA A 20 -17.23 -1.74 2.39
C ALA A 20 -16.21 -1.03 1.49
N GLN A 21 -15.21 -1.79 1.03
CA GLN A 21 -14.20 -1.25 0.12
C GLN A 21 -14.81 -1.11 -1.27
N HIS A 22 -14.50 -0.01 -1.94
CA HIS A 22 -14.95 0.27 -3.30
C HIS A 22 -13.77 0.75 -4.15
N SER A 23 -13.94 0.70 -5.47
CA SER A 23 -13.08 1.36 -6.44
C SER A 23 -13.93 2.18 -7.41
N LEU A 24 -13.29 2.90 -8.33
CA LEU A 24 -13.98 3.53 -9.46
C LEU A 24 -13.73 2.75 -10.75
N SER A 25 -14.81 2.46 -11.47
CA SER A 25 -14.83 1.84 -12.80
C SER A 25 -14.97 2.91 -13.88
N PHE A 26 -14.07 2.84 -14.87
CA PHE A 26 -14.01 3.69 -16.05
C PHE A 26 -14.26 2.80 -17.27
N ASP A 27 -15.23 3.15 -18.11
CA ASP A 27 -15.67 2.27 -19.22
C ASP A 27 -14.76 2.33 -20.46
N GLY A 28 -13.84 3.29 -20.50
CA GLY A 28 -12.95 3.53 -21.63
C GLY A 28 -13.64 3.96 -22.92
N LEU A 29 -14.93 4.33 -22.86
CA LEU A 29 -15.72 4.77 -24.00
C LEU A 29 -15.89 6.30 -23.96
N GLY A 30 -15.73 6.94 -25.13
CA GLY A 30 -15.81 8.39 -25.21
C GLY A 30 -14.73 9.07 -24.37
N VAL A 31 -15.08 10.22 -23.78
CA VAL A 31 -14.18 11.07 -22.99
C VAL A 31 -14.81 11.54 -21.67
N ASN A 32 -15.91 10.91 -21.26
CA ASN A 32 -16.77 11.37 -20.17
C ASN A 32 -16.41 10.80 -18.79
N ASP A 33 -15.57 9.77 -18.73
CA ASP A 33 -15.21 9.09 -17.49
C ASP A 33 -13.88 9.63 -16.96
N TYR A 34 -13.94 10.40 -15.87
CA TYR A 34 -12.78 10.92 -15.14
C TYR A 34 -13.16 11.42 -13.74
N VAL A 35 -12.16 11.55 -12.88
CA VAL A 35 -12.28 12.38 -11.67
C VAL A 35 -11.52 13.67 -11.91
N SER A 36 -12.15 14.81 -11.62
CA SER A 36 -11.51 16.12 -11.62
C SER A 36 -11.17 16.56 -10.19
N ILE A 37 -9.91 16.86 -9.95
CA ILE A 37 -9.43 17.50 -8.73
C ILE A 37 -8.98 18.91 -9.10
N SER A 38 -9.54 19.91 -8.42
CA SER A 38 -9.19 21.31 -8.65
C SER A 38 -7.69 21.54 -8.48
N HIS A 39 -7.14 22.46 -9.28
CA HIS A 39 -5.73 22.81 -9.16
C HIS A 39 -5.37 23.20 -7.73
N ASN A 40 -4.30 22.60 -7.22
CA ASN A 40 -3.61 22.96 -5.99
C ASN A 40 -2.10 22.85 -6.25
N SER A 41 -1.30 23.81 -5.78
CA SER A 41 0.15 23.80 -5.96
C SER A 41 0.83 22.63 -5.26
N MET A 42 0.24 22.09 -4.19
CA MET A 42 0.75 20.87 -3.52
C MET A 42 0.74 19.65 -4.45
N LEU A 43 -0.14 19.62 -5.45
CA LEU A 43 -0.20 18.56 -6.47
C LEU A 43 0.77 18.81 -7.63
N ASN A 44 1.60 19.85 -7.61
CA ASN A 44 2.58 20.05 -8.68
C ASN A 44 3.81 19.16 -8.53
N ILE A 45 4.11 18.62 -7.34
CA ILE A 45 5.27 17.76 -7.05
C ILE A 45 6.58 18.28 -7.67
N SER A 46 6.75 19.61 -7.65
CA SER A 46 7.84 20.37 -8.31
C SER A 46 8.63 21.21 -7.30
N GLY A 47 8.78 20.69 -6.08
CA GLY A 47 9.56 21.31 -5.02
C GLY A 47 11.05 21.50 -5.37
N ALA A 48 11.86 21.90 -4.39
CA ALA A 48 13.26 22.33 -4.62
C ALA A 48 14.10 21.34 -5.45
N ASP A 49 13.84 20.04 -5.31
CA ASP A 49 14.58 18.97 -6.00
C ASP A 49 13.78 18.30 -7.14
N SER A 50 12.57 18.81 -7.47
CA SER A 50 11.64 18.17 -8.41
C SER A 50 11.53 16.66 -8.11
N SER A 51 11.13 16.34 -6.89
CA SER A 51 11.02 14.97 -6.39
C SER A 51 9.61 14.66 -5.94
N GLY A 52 9.17 13.43 -6.18
CA GLY A 52 7.83 13.01 -5.82
C GLY A 52 7.58 11.55 -6.12
N THR A 53 6.39 11.10 -5.71
CA THR A 53 5.91 9.75 -5.99
C THR A 53 4.45 9.81 -6.39
N ILE A 54 4.06 9.01 -7.37
CA ILE A 54 2.68 8.81 -7.80
C ILE A 54 2.39 7.32 -7.73
N MET A 55 1.28 6.92 -7.12
CA MET A 55 0.87 5.52 -7.00
C MET A 55 -0.62 5.37 -7.27
N ALA A 56 -1.00 4.26 -7.90
CA ALA A 56 -2.37 3.84 -8.05
C ALA A 56 -2.44 2.32 -8.12
N TYR A 57 -3.53 1.74 -7.59
CA TYR A 57 -3.94 0.40 -7.97
C TYR A 57 -4.82 0.48 -9.21
N VAL A 58 -4.59 -0.42 -10.16
CA VAL A 58 -5.37 -0.48 -11.39
C VAL A 58 -5.70 -1.92 -11.78
N LYS A 59 -6.84 -2.12 -12.44
CA LYS A 59 -7.24 -3.38 -13.06
C LYS A 59 -7.77 -3.11 -14.46
N LEU A 60 -7.27 -3.83 -15.46
CA LEU A 60 -7.64 -3.60 -16.86
C LEU A 60 -8.85 -4.43 -17.29
N ASN A 61 -9.77 -3.83 -18.04
CA ASN A 61 -10.85 -4.56 -18.70
C ASN A 61 -10.39 -5.23 -20.01
N SER A 62 -9.31 -4.74 -20.62
CA SER A 62 -8.75 -5.26 -21.86
C SER A 62 -7.23 -5.26 -21.81
N THR A 63 -6.63 -6.44 -21.94
CA THR A 63 -5.17 -6.63 -22.00
C THR A 63 -4.60 -6.45 -23.40
N THR A 64 -5.46 -6.24 -24.41
CA THR A 64 -5.09 -6.09 -25.82
C THR A 64 -5.39 -4.70 -26.37
N ASP A 65 -5.82 -3.77 -25.51
CA ASP A 65 -6.03 -2.37 -25.88
C ASP A 65 -4.68 -1.71 -26.19
N ASP A 66 -4.57 -1.04 -27.34
CA ASP A 66 -3.33 -0.38 -27.80
C ASP A 66 -3.38 1.15 -27.58
N ARG A 67 -4.35 1.63 -26.80
CA ARG A 67 -4.40 3.02 -26.36
C ARG A 67 -3.45 3.25 -25.19
N PHE A 68 -2.86 4.43 -25.15
CA PHE A 68 -2.19 4.95 -23.97
C PHE A 68 -3.24 5.48 -22.99
N GLN A 69 -3.64 4.64 -22.05
CA GLN A 69 -4.71 4.91 -21.09
C GLN A 69 -4.16 5.70 -19.91
N ARG A 70 -4.76 6.85 -19.61
CA ARG A 70 -4.33 7.73 -18.50
C ARG A 70 -4.84 7.20 -17.18
N ILE A 71 -3.90 6.96 -16.28
CA ILE A 71 -4.22 6.70 -14.88
C ILE A 71 -4.38 8.05 -14.19
N ILE A 72 -3.39 8.93 -14.35
CA ILE A 72 -3.36 10.28 -13.76
C ILE A 72 -2.79 11.27 -14.79
N SER A 73 -3.38 12.47 -14.89
CA SER A 73 -2.88 13.56 -15.74
C SER A 73 -2.96 14.90 -15.02
N LYS A 74 -1.86 15.64 -15.02
CA LYS A 74 -1.78 17.05 -14.63
C LYS A 74 -0.90 17.81 -15.62
N LYS A 75 -1.26 17.71 -16.90
CA LYS A 75 -0.47 18.22 -18.03
C LYS A 75 -1.41 18.69 -19.13
N GLU A 76 -1.08 19.82 -19.77
CA GLU A 76 -1.94 20.40 -20.81
C GLU A 76 -1.94 19.54 -22.08
N ASN A 77 -0.76 19.07 -22.49
CA ASN A 77 -0.52 18.19 -23.62
C ASN A 77 0.79 17.42 -23.41
N TRP A 78 1.02 16.35 -24.17
CA TRP A 78 2.14 15.42 -23.95
C TRP A 78 3.55 16.05 -24.01
N SER A 79 3.72 17.17 -24.73
CA SER A 79 4.98 17.90 -24.87
C SER A 79 5.05 19.19 -24.03
N ASP A 80 4.06 19.44 -23.17
CA ASP A 80 4.02 20.68 -22.39
C ASP A 80 5.19 20.73 -21.40
N GLY A 81 5.86 21.89 -21.29
CA GLY A 81 6.98 22.07 -20.37
C GLY A 81 6.63 21.75 -18.91
N ALA A 82 5.37 21.96 -18.52
CA ALA A 82 4.90 21.81 -17.15
C ALA A 82 4.10 20.54 -16.90
N GLY A 83 4.13 20.07 -15.65
CA GLY A 83 3.29 18.98 -15.19
C GLY A 83 3.76 17.59 -15.57
N TYR A 84 2.88 16.62 -15.35
CA TYR A 84 3.19 15.21 -15.45
C TYR A 84 1.96 14.36 -15.82
N GLU A 85 2.19 13.18 -16.40
CA GLU A 85 1.16 12.16 -16.66
C GLU A 85 1.70 10.77 -16.32
N LEU A 86 0.83 9.91 -15.79
CA LEU A 86 1.07 8.49 -15.63
C LEU A 86 0.05 7.73 -16.50
N GLU A 87 0.57 6.95 -17.44
CA GLU A 87 -0.23 6.18 -18.40
C GLU A 87 0.30 4.75 -18.55
N LEU A 88 -0.53 3.89 -19.15
CA LEU A 88 -0.12 2.55 -19.57
C LEU A 88 -0.66 2.22 -20.95
N ASN A 89 -0.01 1.30 -21.65
CA ASN A 89 -0.50 0.69 -22.89
C ASN A 89 -0.51 -0.83 -22.72
N PRO A 90 -1.70 -1.47 -22.63
CA PRO A 90 -1.79 -2.91 -22.40
C PRO A 90 -1.19 -3.77 -23.50
N SER A 91 -1.47 -3.46 -24.76
CA SER A 91 -0.97 -4.20 -25.93
C SER A 91 0.56 -4.15 -26.02
N GLN A 92 1.15 -2.99 -25.70
CA GLN A 92 2.60 -2.78 -25.76
C GLN A 92 3.33 -3.14 -24.47
N ASN A 93 2.61 -3.48 -23.39
CA ASN A 93 3.21 -3.87 -22.11
C ASN A 93 4.12 -2.78 -21.49
N PHE A 94 3.78 -1.50 -21.70
CA PHE A 94 4.50 -0.36 -21.13
C PHE A 94 3.67 0.46 -20.16
N ILE A 95 4.32 0.89 -19.08
CA ILE A 95 3.89 2.00 -18.23
C ILE A 95 4.80 3.17 -18.57
N THR A 96 4.23 4.35 -18.81
CA THR A 96 4.96 5.56 -19.17
C THR A 96 4.66 6.67 -18.17
N PHE A 97 5.72 7.29 -17.65
CA PHE A 97 5.65 8.51 -16.87
C PHE A 97 6.20 9.66 -17.71
N LEU A 98 5.31 10.55 -18.15
CA LEU A 98 5.69 11.76 -18.85
C LEU A 98 5.87 12.87 -17.82
N ALA A 99 7.04 13.50 -17.78
CA ALA A 99 7.36 14.50 -16.78
C ALA A 99 8.31 15.53 -17.37
N GLY A 100 7.89 16.80 -17.33
CA GLY A 100 8.59 17.92 -17.94
C GLY A 100 8.67 17.79 -19.48
N ASN A 101 8.26 18.83 -20.20
CA ASN A 101 8.37 18.88 -21.67
C ASN A 101 7.92 17.56 -22.36
N ASP A 102 8.73 16.94 -23.23
CA ASP A 102 8.42 15.76 -24.05
C ASP A 102 9.22 14.50 -23.71
N ASN A 103 9.94 14.49 -22.57
CA ASN A 103 10.70 13.34 -22.10
C ASN A 103 9.86 12.41 -21.19
N TYR A 104 10.25 11.13 -21.09
CA TYR A 104 9.48 10.14 -20.34
C TYR A 104 10.32 8.98 -19.82
N ALA A 105 9.96 8.50 -18.63
CA ALA A 105 10.42 7.21 -18.12
C ALA A 105 9.46 6.11 -18.53
N ARG A 106 9.98 4.88 -18.67
CA ARG A 106 9.22 3.68 -19.00
C ARG A 106 9.59 2.49 -18.13
N GLY A 107 8.58 1.73 -17.76
CA GLY A 107 8.72 0.39 -17.21
C GLY A 107 7.97 -0.63 -18.05
N SER A 108 8.46 -1.88 -18.06
CA SER A 108 7.71 -3.01 -18.64
C SER A 108 6.78 -3.62 -17.61
N PHE A 109 5.62 -4.09 -18.05
CA PHE A 109 4.75 -4.92 -17.24
C PHE A 109 4.15 -6.05 -18.06
N THR A 110 3.51 -7.02 -17.42
CA THR A 110 2.70 -8.02 -18.13
C THR A 110 1.24 -7.66 -17.95
N SER A 111 0.56 -7.31 -19.04
CA SER A 111 -0.87 -6.99 -18.99
C SER A 111 -1.70 -8.17 -18.49
N SER A 112 -2.45 -7.93 -17.42
CA SER A 112 -3.38 -8.88 -16.82
C SER A 112 -4.72 -8.22 -16.53
N SER A 113 -5.75 -9.04 -16.36
CA SER A 113 -7.05 -8.60 -15.83
C SER A 113 -7.10 -8.62 -14.30
N ASP A 114 -5.96 -8.79 -13.63
CA ASP A 114 -5.84 -8.72 -12.17
C ASP A 114 -5.44 -7.32 -11.71
N TRP A 115 -5.71 -7.01 -10.44
CA TRP A 115 -5.25 -5.77 -9.82
C TRP A 115 -3.72 -5.75 -9.73
N ILE A 116 -3.14 -4.65 -10.17
CA ILE A 116 -1.72 -4.35 -10.02
C ILE A 116 -1.56 -3.00 -9.33
N GLN A 117 -0.52 -2.88 -8.50
CA GLN A 117 -0.04 -1.58 -8.05
C GLN A 117 0.92 -1.05 -9.11
N ILE A 118 0.73 0.19 -9.54
CA ILE A 118 1.71 0.95 -10.32
C ILE A 118 2.16 2.11 -9.48
N ALA A 119 3.47 2.28 -9.34
CA ALA A 119 4.05 3.47 -8.73
C ALA A 119 5.18 4.02 -9.59
N VAL A 120 5.40 5.32 -9.51
CA VAL A 120 6.56 6.00 -10.09
C VAL A 120 7.14 6.92 -9.04
N THR A 121 8.43 6.77 -8.77
CA THR A 121 9.19 7.68 -7.90
C THR A 121 10.17 8.45 -8.78
N PHE A 122 10.46 9.71 -8.44
CA PHE A 122 11.40 10.50 -9.21
C PHE A 122 12.12 11.53 -8.33
N ASN A 123 13.32 11.89 -8.76
CA ASN A 123 14.16 12.92 -8.16
C ASN A 123 14.95 13.63 -9.27
N GLY A 124 14.62 14.90 -9.50
CA GLY A 124 15.16 15.69 -10.59
C GLY A 124 14.80 15.11 -11.96
N ASN A 125 15.80 14.59 -12.67
CA ASN A 125 15.67 14.09 -14.04
C ASN A 125 15.65 12.55 -14.13
N VAL A 126 15.54 11.86 -12.99
CA VAL A 126 15.56 10.40 -12.90
C VAL A 126 14.27 9.91 -12.25
N ALA A 127 13.60 8.96 -12.90
CA ALA A 127 12.42 8.28 -12.38
C ALA A 127 12.60 6.76 -12.40
N ASN A 128 11.93 6.09 -11.46
CA ASN A 128 11.86 4.64 -11.37
C ASN A 128 10.38 4.22 -11.43
N VAL A 129 10.06 3.22 -12.26
CA VAL A 129 8.72 2.69 -12.45
C VAL A 129 8.61 1.35 -11.74
N TYR A 130 7.59 1.18 -10.92
CA TYR A 130 7.35 -0.01 -10.12
C TYR A 130 6.01 -0.66 -10.47
N VAL A 131 6.01 -1.99 -10.50
CA VAL A 131 4.79 -2.81 -10.57
C VAL A 131 4.80 -3.77 -9.41
N ASN A 132 3.73 -3.77 -8.61
CA ASN A 132 3.58 -4.67 -7.47
C ASN A 132 4.79 -4.61 -6.51
N GLY A 133 5.28 -3.40 -6.23
CA GLY A 133 6.43 -3.18 -5.35
C GLY A 133 7.81 -3.48 -5.96
N VAL A 134 7.88 -3.93 -7.22
CA VAL A 134 9.15 -4.29 -7.89
C VAL A 134 9.50 -3.26 -8.95
N ASP A 135 10.75 -2.79 -8.95
CA ASP A 135 11.28 -1.90 -9.98
C ASP A 135 11.34 -2.63 -11.34
N VAL A 136 10.68 -2.06 -12.34
CA VAL A 136 10.57 -2.57 -13.71
C VAL A 136 11.07 -1.55 -14.74
N THR A 137 11.87 -0.57 -14.31
CA THR A 137 12.37 0.53 -15.15
C THR A 137 13.23 0.01 -16.31
N ILE A 138 12.92 0.49 -17.52
CA ILE A 138 13.70 0.26 -18.74
C ILE A 138 14.41 1.55 -19.16
N ASP A 139 13.72 2.67 -19.02
CA ASP A 139 14.26 4.01 -19.21
C ASP A 139 13.79 4.88 -18.04
N GLY A 140 14.72 5.53 -17.36
CA GLY A 140 14.43 6.38 -16.20
C GLY A 140 14.60 7.86 -16.49
N ALA A 141 14.96 8.27 -17.71
CA ALA A 141 15.21 9.66 -18.02
C ALA A 141 13.89 10.44 -18.14
N ILE A 142 13.78 11.54 -17.39
CA ILE A 142 12.70 12.51 -17.52
C ILE A 142 13.26 13.93 -17.58
N ASP A 143 12.43 14.89 -17.96
CA ASP A 143 12.71 16.28 -17.64
C ASP A 143 12.15 16.63 -16.26
N ALA A 144 12.69 17.68 -15.65
CA ALA A 144 12.24 18.09 -14.33
C ALA A 144 10.76 18.49 -14.39
N VAL A 145 9.97 17.99 -13.44
CA VAL A 145 8.57 18.41 -13.28
C VAL A 145 8.54 19.87 -12.84
N THR A 146 7.86 20.72 -13.62
CA THR A 146 7.61 22.12 -13.27
C THR A 146 6.12 22.38 -13.03
N GLU A 147 5.80 23.49 -12.37
CA GLU A 147 4.45 23.86 -11.96
C GLU A 147 3.45 23.94 -13.13
N SER A 148 2.28 23.32 -12.97
CA SER A 148 1.17 23.41 -13.92
C SER A 148 -0.11 23.89 -13.25
N THR A 149 -0.81 24.83 -13.89
CA THR A 149 -2.08 25.38 -13.38
C THR A 149 -3.29 24.53 -13.78
N VAL A 150 -3.12 23.48 -14.57
CA VAL A 150 -4.22 22.58 -14.96
C VAL A 150 -4.71 21.77 -13.75
N PRO A 151 -5.99 21.38 -13.71
CA PRO A 151 -6.50 20.45 -12.70
C PRO A 151 -5.79 19.09 -12.81
N LEU A 152 -5.84 18.31 -11.74
CA LEU A 152 -5.39 16.92 -11.75
C LEU A 152 -6.58 16.03 -12.11
N TYR A 153 -6.44 15.22 -13.15
CA TYR A 153 -7.46 14.26 -13.57
C TYR A 153 -7.01 12.83 -13.28
N ILE A 154 -7.95 11.98 -12.87
CA ILE A 154 -7.78 10.52 -12.76
C ILE A 154 -8.63 9.87 -13.84
N GLY A 155 -8.05 8.93 -14.59
CA GLY A 155 -8.72 8.15 -15.64
C GLY A 155 -8.78 8.80 -17.03
N ASN A 156 -8.26 10.03 -17.19
CA ASN A 156 -8.31 10.78 -18.45
C ASN A 156 -7.26 11.91 -18.49
N VAL A 157 -7.13 12.57 -19.64
CA VAL A 157 -6.25 13.75 -19.85
C VAL A 157 -6.88 15.02 -19.27
N SER A 158 -6.07 15.88 -18.66
CA SER A 158 -6.52 17.11 -17.99
C SER A 158 -6.62 18.34 -18.90
N GLY A 159 -5.72 18.53 -19.88
CA GLY A 159 -5.74 19.70 -20.77
C GLY A 159 -6.59 19.56 -22.04
N SER A 160 -6.34 18.53 -22.86
CA SER A 160 -7.05 18.31 -24.14
C SER A 160 -7.93 17.07 -24.12
N ILE A 161 -9.10 17.18 -23.49
CA ILE A 161 -10.14 16.13 -23.45
C ILE A 161 -10.65 15.87 -24.89
N GLY A 162 -9.96 15.02 -25.64
CA GLY A 162 -10.18 14.89 -27.09
C GLY A 162 -9.21 13.93 -27.76
N GLY A 163 -9.06 12.71 -27.26
CA GLY A 163 -8.24 11.67 -27.85
C GLY A 163 -8.40 10.37 -27.09
N GLY A 164 -8.25 9.21 -27.76
CA GLY A 164 -8.49 7.87 -27.21
C GLY A 164 -7.50 7.47 -26.11
N ALA A 165 -7.58 8.16 -24.97
CA ALA A 165 -6.63 8.14 -23.87
C ALA A 165 -7.34 7.87 -22.52
N THR A 166 -8.65 7.59 -22.55
CA THR A 166 -9.45 7.22 -21.40
C THR A 166 -9.04 5.86 -20.83
N PHE A 167 -9.08 5.76 -19.51
CA PHE A 167 -8.86 4.50 -18.82
C PHE A 167 -10.03 3.54 -19.04
N ASN A 168 -9.73 2.26 -19.25
CA ASN A 168 -10.68 1.18 -19.44
C ASN A 168 -10.44 0.10 -18.38
N GLY A 169 -11.07 0.24 -17.23
CA GLY A 169 -10.83 -0.61 -16.07
C GLY A 169 -11.24 0.01 -14.75
N ASN A 170 -10.68 -0.53 -13.66
CA ASN A 170 -10.86 0.00 -12.32
C ASN A 170 -9.59 0.70 -11.84
N ILE A 171 -9.74 1.78 -11.08
CA ILE A 171 -8.67 2.49 -10.37
C ILE A 171 -9.07 2.58 -8.89
N ASP A 172 -8.08 2.40 -8.01
CA ASP A 172 -8.23 2.54 -6.57
C ASP A 172 -6.91 3.03 -5.91
N GLU A 173 -6.96 3.41 -4.64
CA GLU A 173 -5.79 3.71 -3.80
C GLU A 173 -4.80 4.69 -4.45
N VAL A 174 -5.33 5.76 -5.07
CA VAL A 174 -4.51 6.76 -5.77
C VAL A 174 -3.85 7.68 -4.75
N ALA A 175 -2.52 7.78 -4.78
CA ALA A 175 -1.77 8.63 -3.86
C ALA A 175 -0.62 9.37 -4.56
N ILE A 176 -0.35 10.58 -4.08
CA ILE A 176 0.72 11.45 -4.56
C ILE A 176 1.49 11.97 -3.35
N TRP A 177 2.81 11.87 -3.39
CA TRP A 177 3.72 12.38 -2.36
C TRP A 177 4.63 13.46 -2.93
N ASN A 178 4.92 14.47 -2.12
CA ASN A 178 6.03 15.41 -2.32
C ASN A 178 7.34 14.82 -1.79
N ASP A 179 7.59 13.54 -2.09
CA ASP A 179 8.78 12.80 -1.66
C ASP A 179 9.10 11.66 -2.64
N ASP A 180 10.39 11.39 -2.83
CA ASP A 180 10.88 10.25 -3.62
C ASP A 180 10.91 9.01 -2.72
N LEU A 181 9.80 8.26 -2.72
CA LEU A 181 9.69 7.08 -1.87
C LEU A 181 10.76 6.05 -2.24
N THR A 182 11.32 5.40 -1.24
CA THR A 182 12.27 4.32 -1.49
C THR A 182 11.57 3.11 -2.11
N ALA A 183 12.30 2.27 -2.85
CA ALA A 183 11.77 1.00 -3.36
C ALA A 183 11.14 0.12 -2.25
N MET A 184 11.68 0.20 -1.03
CA MET A 184 11.17 -0.53 0.12
C MET A 184 9.82 0.03 0.62
N GLU A 185 9.63 1.35 0.55
CA GLU A 185 8.35 1.99 0.86
C GLU A 185 7.29 1.64 -0.19
N VAL A 186 7.64 1.66 -1.47
CA VAL A 186 6.75 1.25 -2.56
C VAL A 186 6.31 -0.21 -2.39
N ALA A 187 7.25 -1.11 -2.07
CA ALA A 187 6.95 -2.51 -1.78
C ALA A 187 6.10 -2.69 -0.52
N ALA A 188 6.31 -1.88 0.51
CA ALA A 188 5.49 -1.90 1.72
C ALA A 188 4.06 -1.41 1.46
N LEU A 189 3.88 -0.38 0.63
CA LEU A 189 2.57 0.09 0.18
C LEU A 189 1.84 -0.97 -0.65
N TYR A 190 2.56 -1.72 -1.49
CA TYR A 190 1.99 -2.82 -2.28
C TYR A 190 1.41 -3.91 -1.38
N ASN A 191 2.14 -4.22 -0.31
CA ASN A 191 1.80 -5.23 0.69
C ASN A 191 1.19 -6.47 0.02
N SER A 192 1.91 -7.08 -0.93
CA SER A 192 1.49 -8.32 -1.64
C SER A 192 0.06 -8.31 -2.16
N GLY A 193 -0.32 -7.20 -2.80
CA GLY A 193 -1.60 -7.04 -3.47
C GLY A 193 -2.73 -6.61 -2.55
N SER A 194 -2.49 -6.44 -1.25
CA SER A 194 -3.49 -6.02 -0.27
C SER A 194 -3.06 -4.67 0.31
N PRO A 195 -3.43 -3.56 -0.35
CA PRO A 195 -2.93 -2.23 -0.04
C PRO A 195 -3.04 -1.89 1.45
N ILE A 196 -2.02 -1.22 1.96
CA ILE A 196 -2.09 -0.51 3.24
C ILE A 196 -2.44 0.95 3.01
N SER A 197 -3.02 1.60 4.02
CA SER A 197 -3.40 2.99 3.88
C SER A 197 -2.19 3.91 3.76
N ALA A 198 -2.14 4.71 2.69
CA ALA A 198 -1.06 5.67 2.48
C ALA A 198 -1.04 6.79 3.56
N SER A 199 -2.13 7.03 4.28
CA SER A 199 -2.17 8.07 5.32
C SER A 199 -1.58 7.64 6.67
N THR A 200 -1.21 6.36 6.82
CA THR A 200 -0.69 5.83 8.09
C THR A 200 0.63 5.08 7.85
N ASN A 201 1.68 5.49 8.54
CA ASN A 201 2.97 4.78 8.51
C ASN A 201 2.80 3.34 9.01
N TYR A 202 3.41 2.40 8.29
CA TYR A 202 3.32 0.97 8.58
C TYR A 202 4.55 0.23 8.06
N LEU A 203 5.23 -0.49 8.94
CA LEU A 203 6.48 -1.20 8.63
C LEU A 203 7.52 -0.26 7.98
N TYR A 204 7.90 -0.53 6.73
CA TYR A 204 8.88 0.27 6.01
C TYR A 204 8.30 1.52 5.39
N TYR A 205 6.99 1.63 5.29
CA TYR A 205 6.34 2.84 4.83
C TYR A 205 6.33 3.90 5.94
N THR A 206 7.10 4.97 5.75
CA THR A 206 7.29 6.02 6.78
C THR A 206 6.98 7.44 6.31
N SER A 207 6.50 7.59 5.08
CA SER A 207 6.35 8.87 4.39
C SER A 207 4.92 9.42 4.34
N SER A 208 4.03 8.98 5.24
CA SER A 208 2.63 9.45 5.25
C SER A 208 2.47 10.95 5.49
N SER A 209 3.46 11.60 6.13
CA SER A 209 3.48 13.05 6.32
C SER A 209 3.75 13.85 5.04
N ASN A 210 4.27 13.20 3.98
CA ASN A 210 4.65 13.85 2.73
C ASN A 210 3.57 13.72 1.64
N LEU A 211 2.41 13.15 1.97
CA LEU A 211 1.28 13.07 1.06
C LEU A 211 0.84 14.47 0.61
N ALA A 212 0.73 14.65 -0.71
CA ALA A 212 0.09 15.79 -1.35
C ALA A 212 -1.39 15.54 -1.61
N GLY A 213 -1.78 14.30 -1.88
CA GLY A 213 -3.15 13.88 -2.10
C GLY A 213 -3.28 12.37 -1.97
N TYR A 214 -4.41 11.89 -1.44
CA TYR A 214 -4.69 10.48 -1.32
C TYR A 214 -6.18 10.20 -1.46
N TRP A 215 -6.56 9.38 -2.42
CA TRP A 215 -7.94 9.03 -2.70
C TRP A 215 -8.12 7.50 -2.65
N GLN A 216 -8.72 7.05 -1.55
CA GLN A 216 -9.02 5.64 -1.25
C GLN A 216 -10.24 5.08 -2.01
N MET A 217 -11.05 5.96 -2.62
CA MET A 217 -12.25 5.58 -3.37
C MET A 217 -13.21 4.61 -2.64
N ASN A 218 -13.33 4.75 -1.32
CA ASN A 218 -14.12 3.87 -0.47
C ASN A 218 -15.51 4.44 -0.10
N GLU A 219 -15.91 5.60 -0.65
CA GLU A 219 -17.22 6.21 -0.35
C GLU A 219 -18.39 5.39 -0.91
N GLY A 220 -18.20 4.71 -2.05
CA GLY A 220 -19.15 3.76 -2.64
C GLY A 220 -20.46 4.37 -3.19
N THR A 221 -20.71 5.67 -2.98
CA THR A 221 -21.89 6.39 -3.47
C THR A 221 -21.59 7.87 -3.69
N GLY A 222 -22.47 8.54 -4.45
CA GLY A 222 -22.32 9.97 -4.75
C GLY A 222 -21.32 10.25 -5.87
N THR A 223 -20.94 11.52 -6.02
CA THR A 223 -20.10 12.02 -7.12
C THR A 223 -18.82 12.69 -6.63
N TYR A 224 -18.35 12.34 -5.43
CA TYR A 224 -17.15 12.92 -4.84
C TYR A 224 -16.25 11.83 -4.25
N ILE A 225 -14.94 12.06 -4.33
CA ILE A 225 -13.92 11.29 -3.60
C ILE A 225 -13.21 12.22 -2.62
N THR A 226 -12.98 11.74 -1.41
CA THR A 226 -12.36 12.49 -0.32
C THR A 226 -10.85 12.40 -0.42
N ASP A 227 -10.17 13.51 -0.16
CA ASP A 227 -8.74 13.52 0.07
C ASP A 227 -8.40 13.07 1.50
N GLY A 228 -7.87 11.85 1.62
CA GLY A 228 -7.38 11.23 2.84
C GLY A 228 -6.01 11.71 3.31
N SER A 229 -5.33 12.60 2.56
CA SER A 229 -4.07 13.22 3.01
C SER A 229 -4.27 14.35 4.01
N GLY A 230 -5.47 14.94 4.06
CA GLY A 230 -5.79 16.09 4.90
C GLY A 230 -5.50 17.47 4.26
N ASN A 231 -5.15 17.50 2.97
CA ASN A 231 -4.77 18.71 2.24
C ASN A 231 -5.93 19.41 1.50
N GLY A 232 -7.14 18.85 1.56
CA GLY A 232 -8.34 19.44 0.97
C GLY A 232 -8.44 19.26 -0.54
N ASN A 233 -7.75 18.27 -1.11
CA ASN A 233 -7.72 17.98 -2.55
C ASN A 233 -8.82 17.01 -2.99
N SER A 234 -10.04 17.12 -2.45
CA SER A 234 -11.16 16.24 -2.84
C SER A 234 -11.53 16.38 -4.32
N GLY A 235 -11.95 15.28 -4.93
CA GLY A 235 -12.29 15.20 -6.36
C GLY A 235 -13.78 15.08 -6.64
N THR A 236 -14.19 15.45 -7.85
CA THR A 236 -15.55 15.24 -8.39
C THR A 236 -15.52 14.20 -9.51
N ILE A 237 -16.42 13.22 -9.42
CA ILE A 237 -16.55 12.12 -10.38
C ILE A 237 -17.45 12.57 -11.55
N TYR A 238 -16.98 12.36 -12.77
CA TYR A 238 -17.73 12.52 -14.01
C TYR A 238 -17.74 11.18 -14.74
N GLY A 239 -18.93 10.63 -15.04
CA GLY A 239 -19.11 9.42 -15.86
C GLY A 239 -18.74 8.09 -15.19
N ALA A 240 -17.62 8.03 -14.48
CA ALA A 240 -17.15 6.84 -13.79
C ALA A 240 -18.12 6.37 -12.69
N ASN A 241 -18.16 5.06 -12.46
CA ASN A 241 -19.11 4.42 -11.55
C ASN A 241 -18.40 3.74 -10.38
N TRP A 242 -19.05 3.73 -9.21
CA TRP A 242 -18.58 2.93 -8.08
C TRP A 242 -18.62 1.44 -8.40
N SER A 243 -17.59 0.72 -7.95
CA SER A 243 -17.45 -0.73 -8.10
C SER A 243 -17.10 -1.36 -6.76
N THR A 244 -17.56 -2.59 -6.53
CA THR A 244 -17.17 -3.41 -5.37
C THR A 244 -15.96 -4.32 -5.66
N ASP A 245 -15.46 -4.31 -6.89
CA ASP A 245 -14.21 -4.96 -7.27
C ASP A 245 -13.05 -4.09 -6.79
N THR A 246 -12.20 -4.61 -5.90
CA THR A 246 -11.18 -3.84 -5.18
C THR A 246 -9.86 -4.60 -5.12
N PRO A 247 -8.71 -3.88 -5.09
CA PRO A 247 -7.40 -4.48 -4.91
C PRO A 247 -7.32 -5.24 -3.58
N GLY A 248 -6.67 -6.41 -3.61
CA GLY A 248 -6.59 -7.32 -2.47
C GLY A 248 -7.81 -8.21 -2.30
N GLY A 249 -8.90 -7.98 -3.06
CA GLY A 249 -10.19 -8.63 -2.83
C GLY A 249 -10.67 -8.45 -1.39
N THR A 250 -11.58 -9.29 -0.90
CA THR A 250 -11.81 -9.41 0.55
C THR A 250 -10.52 -9.88 1.22
N SER A 251 -9.67 -8.93 1.63
CA SER A 251 -8.41 -9.20 2.31
C SER A 251 -8.72 -10.06 3.54
N SER A 252 -8.33 -11.33 3.47
CA SER A 252 -8.70 -12.36 4.47
C SER A 252 -7.73 -12.40 5.64
N TYR A 253 -6.95 -11.34 5.86
CA TYR A 253 -5.95 -11.26 6.92
C TYR A 253 -6.05 -9.97 7.73
N SER A 254 -5.74 -10.08 9.01
CA SER A 254 -5.75 -8.99 9.98
C SER A 254 -4.32 -8.58 10.33
N THR A 255 -4.16 -7.39 10.93
CA THR A 255 -2.90 -7.04 11.61
C THR A 255 -2.60 -8.04 12.73
N ILE A 256 -1.33 -8.22 13.08
CA ILE A 256 -0.93 -9.12 14.17
C ILE A 256 -1.56 -8.68 15.48
N ALA A 257 -1.58 -7.38 15.80
CA ALA A 257 -2.26 -6.89 17.01
C ALA A 257 -3.74 -7.28 17.06
N SER A 258 -4.48 -7.10 15.96
CA SER A 258 -5.90 -7.49 15.88
C SER A 258 -6.11 -9.00 15.95
N ALA A 259 -5.18 -9.79 15.40
CA ALA A 259 -5.21 -11.24 15.50
C ALA A 259 -5.00 -11.69 16.95
N ARG A 260 -4.05 -11.09 17.68
CA ARG A 260 -3.76 -11.39 19.09
C ARG A 260 -5.00 -11.20 19.99
N THR A 261 -5.98 -10.40 19.60
CA THR A 261 -7.23 -10.21 20.37
C THR A 261 -8.34 -11.23 20.06
N GLN A 262 -8.20 -12.09 19.05
CA GLN A 262 -9.27 -13.00 18.60
C GLN A 262 -9.49 -14.23 19.51
N GLY A 263 -8.67 -14.39 20.55
CA GLY A 263 -8.74 -15.50 21.50
C GLY A 263 -8.15 -16.82 20.99
N ILE A 264 -7.73 -17.67 21.93
CA ILE A 264 -7.16 -19.00 21.64
C ILE A 264 -8.20 -19.91 20.98
N GLY A 265 -7.76 -20.69 19.98
CA GLY A 265 -8.59 -21.58 19.17
C GLY A 265 -9.18 -20.91 17.92
N THR A 266 -9.05 -19.59 17.78
CA THR A 266 -9.50 -18.88 16.58
C THR A 266 -8.48 -19.02 15.45
N SER A 267 -8.96 -19.36 14.25
CA SER A 267 -8.13 -19.28 13.04
C SER A 267 -8.07 -17.85 12.53
N VAL A 268 -6.87 -17.36 12.33
CA VAL A 268 -6.57 -16.03 11.82
C VAL A 268 -5.62 -16.15 10.63
N THR A 269 -5.63 -15.15 9.76
CA THR A 269 -4.57 -14.96 8.77
C THR A 269 -3.87 -13.66 9.10
N VAL A 270 -2.54 -13.64 9.09
CA VAL A 270 -1.73 -12.44 9.32
C VAL A 270 -0.60 -12.35 8.29
N ARG A 271 -0.01 -11.16 8.20
CA ARG A 271 1.25 -10.96 7.48
C ARG A 271 2.31 -10.34 8.37
N GLY A 272 3.56 -10.53 8.01
CA GLY A 272 4.69 -10.01 8.77
C GLY A 272 6.03 -10.57 8.28
N ILE A 273 7.10 -10.03 8.83
CA ILE A 273 8.47 -10.37 8.45
C ILE A 273 9.06 -11.28 9.50
N VAL A 274 9.68 -12.38 9.10
CA VAL A 274 10.40 -13.29 9.98
C VAL A 274 11.58 -12.56 10.60
N THR A 275 11.56 -12.41 11.93
CA THR A 275 12.57 -11.64 12.68
C THR A 275 13.58 -12.52 13.39
N THR A 276 13.37 -13.85 13.40
CA THR A 276 14.24 -14.81 14.10
C THR A 276 14.51 -16.04 13.25
N PRO A 277 15.68 -16.69 13.42
CA PRO A 277 15.94 -17.98 12.79
C PRO A 277 14.90 -19.04 13.19
N ASN A 278 14.77 -20.09 12.38
CA ASN A 278 14.00 -21.27 12.79
C ASN A 278 14.73 -21.98 13.95
N TYR A 279 14.09 -22.06 15.11
CA TYR A 279 14.64 -22.67 16.32
C TYR A 279 14.42 -24.19 16.42
N THR A 280 13.91 -24.85 15.38
CA THR A 280 13.84 -26.33 15.32
C THR A 280 15.08 -26.91 14.63
N SER A 281 15.55 -28.07 15.09
CA SER A 281 16.83 -28.65 14.63
C SER A 281 16.73 -29.67 13.48
N SER A 282 15.53 -30.07 13.04
CA SER A 282 15.41 -31.13 12.03
C SER A 282 14.05 -31.25 11.34
N SER A 283 12.96 -30.77 11.96
CA SER A 283 11.61 -30.81 11.39
C SER A 283 10.74 -29.78 12.08
N GLY A 284 10.03 -28.97 11.30
CA GLY A 284 9.12 -27.97 11.82
C GLY A 284 9.51 -26.53 11.50
N ILE A 285 8.67 -25.63 11.98
CA ILE A 285 8.85 -24.18 11.96
C ILE A 285 8.72 -23.72 13.41
N ALA A 286 9.65 -22.89 13.85
CA ALA A 286 9.63 -22.24 15.15
C ALA A 286 10.34 -20.89 15.02
N CYS A 287 9.60 -19.85 14.62
CA CYS A 287 10.16 -18.52 14.41
C CYS A 287 9.14 -17.44 14.76
N ALA A 288 9.61 -16.30 15.23
CA ALA A 288 8.84 -15.07 15.32
C ALA A 288 8.76 -14.36 13.97
N MET A 289 7.59 -13.79 13.69
CA MET A 289 7.37 -12.80 12.65
C MET A 289 6.74 -11.55 13.26
N GLN A 290 6.95 -10.40 12.63
CA GLN A 290 6.48 -9.11 13.14
C GLN A 290 5.91 -8.26 12.02
N ASP A 291 4.85 -7.52 12.33
CA ASP A 291 4.30 -6.47 11.49
C ASP A 291 4.42 -5.09 12.18
N GLY A 292 3.84 -4.04 11.62
CA GLY A 292 3.91 -2.70 12.22
C GLY A 292 3.13 -2.54 13.54
N THR A 293 2.39 -3.57 13.96
CA THR A 293 1.46 -3.54 15.10
C THR A 293 1.80 -4.53 16.20
N GLY A 294 2.54 -5.61 15.91
CA GLY A 294 2.97 -6.57 16.92
C GLY A 294 3.73 -7.78 16.38
N GLY A 295 4.13 -8.65 17.31
CA GLY A 295 4.83 -9.90 17.04
C GLY A 295 3.91 -11.13 17.13
N MET A 296 4.19 -12.15 16.32
CA MET A 296 3.53 -13.44 16.37
C MET A 296 4.56 -14.56 16.26
N TYR A 297 4.47 -15.56 17.14
CA TYR A 297 5.28 -16.75 17.02
C TYR A 297 4.58 -17.78 16.13
N ILE A 298 5.28 -18.29 15.12
CA ILE A 298 4.78 -19.35 14.25
C ILE A 298 5.40 -20.68 14.68
N TYR A 299 4.56 -21.67 14.96
CA TYR A 299 5.00 -22.99 15.36
C TYR A 299 4.30 -24.10 14.57
N SER A 300 5.07 -25.09 14.10
CA SER A 300 4.54 -26.36 13.60
C SER A 300 5.61 -27.43 13.71
N SER A 301 5.28 -28.62 14.21
CA SER A 301 6.20 -29.76 14.22
C SER A 301 6.17 -30.58 12.92
N GLY A 302 5.10 -30.44 12.13
CA GLY A 302 4.82 -31.27 10.95
C GLY A 302 5.16 -30.61 9.62
N ILE A 303 5.29 -29.29 9.58
CA ILE A 303 5.66 -28.54 8.38
C ILE A 303 7.17 -28.41 8.35
N SER A 304 7.81 -29.20 7.50
CA SER A 304 9.26 -29.13 7.29
C SER A 304 9.54 -28.05 6.25
N ASN A 305 9.86 -26.80 6.66
CA ASN A 305 10.47 -25.85 5.71
C ASN A 305 11.09 -24.49 6.12
N PHE A 306 11.88 -24.04 5.12
CA PHE A 306 12.77 -22.92 4.73
C PHE A 306 12.59 -21.44 5.13
N LEU A 307 11.86 -21.07 6.18
CA LEU A 307 11.73 -19.64 6.52
C LEU A 307 13.06 -19.02 6.98
N ALA A 308 13.52 -17.99 6.29
CA ALA A 308 14.72 -17.22 6.61
C ALA A 308 14.36 -15.90 7.28
N VAL A 309 15.27 -15.40 8.12
CA VAL A 309 15.18 -14.04 8.67
C VAL A 309 15.11 -13.05 7.51
N GLY A 310 14.10 -12.17 7.54
CA GLY A 310 13.80 -11.22 6.46
C GLY A 310 12.80 -11.73 5.42
N ASP A 311 12.28 -12.95 5.50
CA ASP A 311 11.15 -13.37 4.67
C ASP A 311 9.86 -12.67 5.12
N SER A 312 9.14 -12.08 4.17
CA SER A 312 7.78 -11.58 4.37
C SER A 312 6.79 -12.71 4.09
N LEU A 313 5.89 -12.98 5.04
CA LEU A 313 4.97 -14.11 4.99
C LEU A 313 3.52 -13.66 5.07
N GLN A 314 2.64 -14.41 4.43
CA GLN A 314 1.25 -14.55 4.84
C GLN A 314 1.08 -15.93 5.49
N VAL A 315 0.53 -15.95 6.69
CA VAL A 315 0.33 -17.18 7.45
C VAL A 315 -1.12 -17.24 7.92
N SER A 316 -1.80 -18.33 7.57
CA SER A 316 -3.06 -18.74 8.16
C SER A 316 -2.82 -19.80 9.23
N GLY A 317 -3.46 -19.68 10.38
CA GLY A 317 -3.30 -20.68 11.44
C GLY A 317 -4.20 -20.44 12.63
N THR A 318 -4.29 -21.46 13.48
CA THR A 318 -5.06 -21.38 14.73
C THR A 318 -4.19 -20.80 15.84
N LEU A 319 -4.73 -19.84 16.59
CA LEU A 319 -4.06 -19.29 17.77
C LEU A 319 -4.04 -20.32 18.89
N GLU A 320 -2.87 -20.54 19.47
CA GLU A 320 -2.64 -21.41 20.61
C GLU A 320 -1.76 -20.71 21.65
N GLU A 321 -1.81 -21.20 22.89
CA GLU A 321 -0.92 -20.76 23.96
C GLU A 321 -0.10 -21.95 24.47
N TRP A 322 1.22 -21.78 24.57
CA TRP A 322 2.13 -22.79 25.08
C TRP A 322 3.03 -22.21 26.17
N TYR A 323 2.79 -22.60 27.43
CA TYR A 323 3.48 -22.04 28.61
C TYR A 323 3.42 -20.50 28.67
N GLY A 324 2.25 -19.93 28.40
CA GLY A 324 2.05 -18.48 28.40
C GLY A 324 2.51 -17.78 27.13
N LYS A 325 3.07 -18.51 26.16
CA LYS A 325 3.50 -17.96 24.88
C LYS A 325 2.37 -18.03 23.85
N LEU A 326 1.95 -16.89 23.31
CA LEU A 326 1.00 -16.86 22.20
C LEU A 326 1.70 -17.27 20.90
N GLN A 327 1.11 -18.24 20.21
CA GLN A 327 1.62 -18.75 18.96
C GLN A 327 0.49 -19.02 17.97
N MET A 328 0.83 -19.03 16.68
CA MET A 328 -0.04 -19.43 15.60
C MET A 328 0.44 -20.77 15.05
N ILE A 329 -0.50 -21.70 14.86
CA ILE A 329 -0.28 -23.04 14.35
C ILE A 329 -0.88 -23.17 12.94
N PRO A 330 -0.06 -23.13 11.89
CA PRO A 330 -0.50 -23.44 10.54
C PRO A 330 -0.82 -24.94 10.41
N GLY A 331 -1.90 -25.29 9.71
CA GLY A 331 -2.34 -26.67 9.54
C GLY A 331 -1.49 -27.45 8.53
N SER A 332 -0.94 -26.76 7.55
CA SER A 332 -0.18 -27.33 6.44
C SER A 332 0.80 -26.31 5.84
N ALA A 333 1.71 -26.77 4.98
CA ALA A 333 2.60 -25.88 4.25
C ALA A 333 1.85 -24.92 3.30
N ALA A 334 0.63 -25.26 2.88
CA ALA A 334 -0.19 -24.40 2.02
C ALA A 334 -0.77 -23.19 2.77
N ASP A 335 -0.77 -23.22 4.10
CA ASP A 335 -1.22 -22.09 4.93
C ASP A 335 -0.11 -21.03 5.11
N ILE A 336 1.07 -21.24 4.52
CA ILE A 336 2.21 -20.34 4.60
C ILE A 336 2.62 -19.96 3.18
N THR A 337 2.53 -18.67 2.87
CA THR A 337 3.00 -18.11 1.61
C THR A 337 4.17 -17.17 1.87
N VAL A 338 5.33 -17.48 1.31
CA VAL A 338 6.44 -16.51 1.25
C VAL A 338 6.14 -15.51 0.14
N ILE A 339 6.01 -14.25 0.53
CA ILE A 339 5.70 -13.12 -0.34
C ILE A 339 6.99 -12.60 -1.00
N SER A 340 8.00 -12.34 -0.19
CA SER A 340 9.29 -11.79 -0.59
C SER A 340 10.37 -12.22 0.40
N SER A 341 11.62 -12.22 -0.03
CA SER A 341 12.76 -12.68 0.77
C SER A 341 13.84 -11.62 0.90
N ASN A 342 14.68 -11.74 1.94
CA ASN A 342 15.78 -10.83 2.24
C ASN A 342 15.34 -9.37 2.45
N ASN A 343 14.13 -9.16 2.98
CA ASN A 343 13.71 -7.82 3.40
C ASN A 343 14.59 -7.36 4.57
N GLN A 344 14.69 -6.04 4.75
CA GLN A 344 15.19 -5.48 6.00
C GLN A 344 14.36 -6.04 7.18
N LEU A 345 14.86 -5.91 8.40
CA LEU A 345 14.07 -6.23 9.60
C LEU A 345 13.31 -5.00 10.08
N PRO A 346 12.11 -5.17 10.68
CA PRO A 346 11.40 -4.08 11.32
C PRO A 346 12.30 -3.38 12.35
N ASN A 347 12.10 -2.08 12.54
CA ASN A 347 12.80 -1.35 13.58
C ASN A 347 12.50 -1.96 14.95
N PHE A 348 13.51 -2.07 15.80
CA PHE A 348 13.29 -2.54 17.16
C PHE A 348 12.49 -1.50 17.95
N GLN A 349 11.56 -1.97 18.78
CA GLN A 349 10.95 -1.12 19.79
C GLN A 349 11.96 -0.84 20.91
N VAL A 350 12.11 0.42 21.30
CA VAL A 350 13.00 0.79 22.41
C VAL A 350 12.23 0.72 23.71
N VAL A 351 12.61 -0.20 24.59
CA VAL A 351 11.90 -0.48 25.86
C VAL A 351 12.83 -0.18 27.04
N THR A 352 12.29 0.33 28.14
CA THR A 352 13.06 0.49 29.39
C THR A 352 13.00 -0.80 30.20
N VAL A 353 13.98 -1.04 31.08
CA VAL A 353 13.93 -2.19 32.01
C VAL A 353 12.62 -2.21 32.81
N ALA A 354 12.17 -1.05 33.29
CA ALA A 354 10.94 -0.94 34.07
C ALA A 354 9.69 -1.35 33.26
N ASN A 355 9.57 -0.88 32.01
CA ASN A 355 8.44 -1.23 31.16
C ASN A 355 8.47 -2.70 30.75
N PHE A 356 9.65 -3.25 30.46
CA PHE A 356 9.78 -4.66 30.11
C PHE A 356 9.38 -5.58 31.28
N VAL A 357 9.75 -5.24 32.51
CA VAL A 357 9.37 -6.01 33.70
C VAL A 357 7.86 -5.91 33.98
N ALA A 358 7.25 -4.74 33.73
CA ALA A 358 5.82 -4.54 33.97
C ALA A 358 4.92 -5.14 32.89
N ASN A 359 5.33 -5.06 31.62
CA ASN A 359 4.49 -5.32 30.45
C ASN A 359 5.21 -6.19 29.39
N GLY A 360 6.06 -7.13 29.81
CA GLY A 360 6.87 -7.93 28.88
C GLY A 360 6.06 -8.66 27.79
N GLU A 361 4.82 -9.06 28.12
CA GLU A 361 3.88 -9.72 27.21
C GLU A 361 3.43 -8.83 26.04
N ASP A 362 3.44 -7.49 26.21
CA ASP A 362 3.08 -6.55 25.15
C ASP A 362 4.12 -6.54 24.02
N TYR A 363 5.33 -7.02 24.29
CA TYR A 363 6.46 -7.06 23.36
C TYR A 363 6.77 -8.46 22.85
N GLU A 364 5.89 -9.42 23.13
CA GLU A 364 6.13 -10.82 22.82
C GLU A 364 6.32 -11.03 21.31
N SER A 365 7.41 -11.72 20.96
CA SER A 365 7.79 -12.03 19.57
C SER A 365 8.15 -10.80 18.71
N GLU A 366 8.38 -9.64 19.33
CA GLU A 366 8.87 -8.44 18.64
C GLU A 366 10.39 -8.25 18.81
N LEU A 367 11.00 -7.56 17.84
CA LEU A 367 12.34 -7.01 17.99
C LEU A 367 12.30 -5.86 19.00
N ILE A 368 13.02 -6.00 20.10
CA ILE A 368 13.16 -4.95 21.12
C ILE A 368 14.62 -4.62 21.40
N ARG A 369 14.87 -3.37 21.79
CA ARG A 369 16.12 -2.92 22.40
C ARG A 369 15.84 -2.42 23.80
N ILE A 370 16.43 -3.07 24.80
CA ILE A 370 16.32 -2.61 26.19
C ILE A 370 17.42 -1.58 26.47
N ASN A 371 17.04 -0.34 26.75
CA ASN A 371 17.98 0.69 27.19
C ASN A 371 18.19 0.60 28.70
N GLY A 372 19.43 0.85 29.16
CA GLY A 372 19.75 0.95 30.59
C GLY A 372 20.06 -0.37 31.31
N VAL A 373 20.41 -1.41 30.56
CA VAL A 373 21.07 -2.61 31.11
C VAL A 373 22.53 -2.26 31.42
N SER A 374 22.84 -2.12 32.71
CA SER A 374 24.19 -1.88 33.25
C SER A 374 25.02 -3.15 33.37
#